data_AF-A0A929DF09-F1
#
_entry.id   AF-A0A929DF09-F1
#
_cell.length_a   1.000
_cell.length_b   1.000
_cell.length_c   1.000
_cell.angle_alpha   90.00
_cell.angle_beta   90.00
_cell.angle_gamma   90.00
#
_symmetry.space_group_name_H-M   'P 1'
#
loop_
_entity.id
_entity.type
_entity.pdbx_description
1 polymer ?
#
loop_
_entity_poly.entity_id
_entity_poly.type
_entity_poly.pdbx_seq_one_letter_code
_entity_poly.pdbx_strand_id
1 'polypeptide(L)'
;FGQVRNYPNPFSDHTTFSFEHNKSGVNMEFRLQIFTMSGNLVRSFVRQITPGGYRTEPMVWNGRNENGKKLSAGTYIYRIIVRSSDGTNQKVSGKMIMF
;
A
#
# COMPACT_ATOMS: atom_id res chain seq x y z
N PHE A 1 -1.04 -0.50 15.36
CA PHE A 1 -0.46 -0.77 14.02
C PHE A 1 1.03 -0.52 14.09
N GLY A 2 1.82 -1.44 13.57
CA GLY A 2 3.29 -1.39 13.63
C GLY A 2 3.86 -0.70 12.39
N GLN A 3 4.70 -1.42 11.65
CA GLN A 3 5.46 -0.88 10.53
C GLN A 3 4.85 -1.27 9.16
N VAL A 4 4.96 -0.36 8.19
CA VAL A 4 4.74 -0.66 6.77
C VAL A 4 6.06 -1.06 6.15
N ARG A 5 6.05 -2.18 5.43
CA ARG A 5 7.15 -2.61 4.57
C ARG A 5 6.79 -2.35 3.12
N ASN A 6 7.62 -1.56 2.45
CA ASN A 6 7.61 -1.40 1.01
C ASN A 6 8.91 -2.00 0.45
N TYR A 7 8.84 -3.17 -0.17
CA TYR A 7 10.03 -3.89 -0.62
C TYR A 7 9.77 -4.71 -1.89
N PRO A 8 10.69 -4.70 -2.88
CA PRO A 8 11.90 -3.87 -2.92
C PRO A 8 11.59 -2.38 -3.07
N ASN A 9 12.43 -1.53 -2.48
CA ASN A 9 12.42 -0.08 -2.69
C ASN A 9 13.86 0.41 -2.54
N PRO A 10 14.50 0.90 -3.61
CA PRO A 10 13.96 1.09 -4.96
C PRO A 10 13.55 -0.20 -5.72
N PHE A 11 12.79 -0.10 -6.80
CA PHE A 11 12.35 -1.24 -7.63
C PHE A 11 12.28 -0.93 -9.14
N SER A 12 12.35 -1.95 -10.01
CA SER A 12 12.23 -1.82 -11.48
C SER A 12 10.98 -2.48 -12.07
N ASP A 13 10.59 -3.66 -11.55
CA ASP A 13 9.45 -4.43 -12.07
C ASP A 13 8.22 -4.31 -11.20
N HIS A 14 8.38 -4.59 -9.91
CA HIS A 14 7.32 -4.48 -8.93
C HIS A 14 7.87 -4.24 -7.53
N THR A 15 7.00 -3.71 -6.69
CA THR A 15 7.22 -3.62 -5.25
C THR A 15 6.02 -4.19 -4.52
N THR A 16 6.23 -4.60 -3.28
CA THR A 16 5.16 -5.13 -2.43
C THR A 16 4.96 -4.26 -1.21
N PHE A 17 3.72 -4.19 -0.75
CA PHE A 17 3.30 -3.51 0.46
C PHE A 17 2.71 -4.52 1.42
N SER A 18 3.32 -4.64 2.59
CA SER A 18 2.76 -5.41 3.71
C SER A 18 2.86 -4.57 4.97
N PHE A 19 1.93 -4.74 5.91
CA PHE A 19 2.01 -4.04 7.18
C PHE A 19 1.77 -4.99 8.34
N GLU A 20 2.31 -4.61 9.49
CA GLU A 20 2.10 -5.30 10.76
C GLU A 20 1.04 -4.58 11.60
N HIS A 21 0.20 -5.36 12.27
CA HIS A 21 -0.92 -4.89 13.07
C HIS A 21 -1.15 -5.81 14.27
N ASN A 22 -1.80 -5.29 15.31
CA ASN A 22 -2.10 -6.01 16.54
C ASN A 22 -3.58 -6.45 16.61
N LYS A 23 -4.19 -6.69 15.45
CA LYS A 23 -5.64 -6.86 15.27
C LYS A 23 -5.94 -8.16 14.51
N SER A 24 -5.55 -9.31 15.07
CA SER A 24 -5.88 -10.61 14.47
C SER A 24 -7.38 -10.90 14.61
N GLY A 25 -8.00 -11.49 13.60
CA GLY A 25 -9.42 -11.86 13.57
C GLY A 25 -10.39 -10.68 13.41
N VAL A 26 -9.90 -9.44 13.28
CA VAL A 26 -10.74 -8.25 13.12
C VAL A 26 -10.84 -7.90 11.63
N ASN A 27 -12.06 -7.69 11.14
CA ASN A 27 -12.29 -7.27 9.75
C ASN A 27 -11.69 -5.87 9.53
N MET A 28 -10.94 -5.72 8.45
CA MET A 28 -10.26 -4.48 8.09
C MET A 28 -10.36 -4.20 6.60
N GLU A 29 -10.70 -2.95 6.25
CA GLU A 29 -10.46 -2.39 4.93
C GLU A 29 -9.03 -1.86 4.88
N PHE A 30 -8.24 -2.43 3.98
CA PHE A 30 -6.93 -1.90 3.60
C PHE A 30 -7.02 -1.19 2.25
N ARG A 31 -6.58 0.06 2.22
CA ARG A 31 -6.52 0.88 1.01
C ARG A 31 -5.11 1.37 0.77
N LEU A 32 -4.52 1.00 -0.36
CA LEU A 32 -3.25 1.52 -0.86
C LEU A 32 -3.52 2.50 -2.00
N GLN A 33 -3.04 3.72 -1.86
CA GLN A 33 -3.09 4.75 -2.88
C GLN A 33 -1.69 5.18 -3.26
N ILE A 34 -1.45 5.35 -4.55
CA ILE A 34 -0.16 5.72 -5.10
C ILE A 34 -0.33 7.02 -5.88
N PHE A 35 0.59 7.95 -5.68
CA PHE A 35 0.54 9.29 -6.22
C PHE A 35 1.87 9.66 -6.88
N THR A 36 1.80 10.54 -7.88
CA THR A 36 2.97 11.28 -8.35
C THR A 36 3.45 12.29 -7.30
N MET A 37 4.66 12.84 -7.45
CA MET A 37 5.15 13.93 -6.58
C MET A 37 4.28 15.19 -6.63
N SER A 38 3.57 15.42 -7.74
CA SER A 38 2.61 16.52 -7.88
C SER A 38 1.26 16.24 -7.19
N GLY A 39 1.07 15.06 -6.59
CA GLY A 39 -0.14 14.69 -5.86
C GLY A 39 -1.23 14.03 -6.70
N ASN A 40 -0.99 13.75 -7.98
CA ASN A 40 -1.98 13.09 -8.84
C ASN A 40 -2.10 11.61 -8.46
N LEU A 41 -3.33 11.12 -8.26
CA LEU A 41 -3.59 9.71 -7.99
C LEU A 41 -3.28 8.88 -9.25
N VAL A 42 -2.44 7.86 -9.08
CA VAL A 42 -1.95 6.98 -10.13
C VAL A 42 -2.67 5.63 -10.11
N ARG A 43 -2.83 5.09 -8.90
CA ARG A 43 -3.41 3.77 -8.67
C ARG A 43 -4.00 3.73 -7.27
N SER A 44 -5.21 3.19 -7.16
CA SER A 44 -5.82 2.84 -5.87
C SER A 44 -6.13 1.35 -5.82
N PHE A 45 -5.87 0.74 -4.67
CA PHE A 45 -6.23 -0.63 -4.38
C PHE A 45 -7.02 -0.66 -3.08
N VAL A 46 -8.08 -1.47 -3.03
CA VAL A 46 -8.87 -1.71 -1.83
C VAL A 46 -8.98 -3.22 -1.63
N ARG A 47 -8.72 -3.70 -0.42
CA ARG A 47 -8.95 -5.07 0.00
C ARG A 47 -9.66 -5.08 1.34
N GLN A 48 -10.68 -5.92 1.46
CA GLN A 48 -11.22 -6.32 2.75
C GLN A 48 -10.46 -7.56 3.19
N ILE A 49 -9.94 -7.55 4.41
CA ILE A 49 -9.16 -8.65 4.98
C ILE A 49 -9.64 -8.97 6.39
N THR A 50 -9.58 -10.25 6.74
CA THR A 50 -9.74 -10.74 8.11
C THR A 50 -8.48 -11.53 8.45
N PRO A 51 -7.38 -10.85 8.81
CA PRO A 51 -6.09 -11.50 9.00
C PRO A 51 -6.13 -12.47 10.18
N GLY A 52 -5.72 -13.72 9.96
CA GLY A 52 -5.56 -14.72 11.02
C GLY A 52 -4.30 -14.54 11.87
N GLY A 53 -3.44 -13.57 11.52
CA GLY A 53 -2.22 -13.22 12.23
C GLY A 53 -2.04 -11.71 12.36
N TYR A 54 -0.80 -11.29 12.59
CA TYR A 54 -0.44 -9.88 12.82
C TYR A 54 0.22 -9.20 11.63
N ARG A 55 0.31 -9.90 10.50
CA ARG A 55 0.90 -9.41 9.26
C ARG A 55 -0.07 -9.70 8.12
N THR A 56 -0.20 -8.75 7.21
CA THR A 56 -1.08 -8.92 6.05
C THR A 56 -0.37 -9.56 4.88
N GLU A 57 -1.17 -10.21 4.04
CA GLU A 57 -0.75 -10.62 2.70
C GLU A 57 -0.21 -9.41 1.91
N PRO A 58 0.91 -9.57 1.18
CA PRO A 58 1.48 -8.49 0.41
C PRO A 58 0.54 -8.01 -0.71
N MET A 59 0.50 -6.70 -0.91
CA MET A 59 -0.12 -6.07 -2.07
C MET A 59 0.94 -5.65 -3.06
N VAL A 60 0.83 -6.15 -4.28
CA VAL A 60 1.81 -5.94 -5.34
C VAL A 60 1.43 -4.73 -6.17
N TRP A 61 2.39 -3.86 -6.44
CA TRP A 61 2.29 -2.83 -7.47
C TRP A 61 3.43 -2.96 -8.47
N ASN A 62 3.10 -2.92 -9.76
CA ASN A 62 4.00 -3.17 -10.87
C ASN A 62 4.39 -1.89 -11.64
N GLY A 63 4.31 -0.71 -11.01
CA GLY A 63 4.66 0.55 -11.66
C GLY A 63 3.69 1.01 -12.75
N ARG A 64 2.46 0.49 -12.78
CA ARG A 64 1.43 0.85 -13.76
C ARG A 64 0.28 1.64 -13.13
N ASN A 65 -0.34 2.51 -13.91
CA ASN A 65 -1.55 3.23 -13.51
C ASN A 65 -2.82 2.36 -13.63
N GLU A 66 -3.99 2.96 -13.42
CA GLU A 66 -5.30 2.27 -13.54
C GLU A 66 -5.54 1.67 -14.92
N ASN A 67 -5.10 2.34 -15.98
CA ASN A 67 -5.23 1.91 -17.38
C ASN A 67 -4.16 0.90 -17.82
N GLY A 68 -3.33 0.40 -16.90
CA GLY A 68 -2.26 -0.56 -17.22
C GLY A 68 -1.04 0.05 -17.93
N LYS A 69 -0.98 1.38 -18.12
CA LYS A 69 0.17 2.07 -18.72
C LYS A 69 1.34 2.05 -17.73
N LYS A 70 2.53 1.63 -18.19
CA LYS A 70 3.78 1.73 -17.43
C LYS A 70 4.14 3.20 -17.23
N LEU A 71 4.51 3.55 -16.01
CA LEU A 71 4.89 4.89 -15.65
C LEU A 71 6.39 5.09 -15.82
N SER A 72 6.82 6.34 -15.89
CA SER A 72 8.24 6.69 -15.96
C SER A 72 8.93 6.46 -14.62
N ALA A 73 10.22 6.14 -14.67
CA ALA A 73 11.10 6.12 -13.50
C ALA A 73 10.99 7.43 -12.71
N GLY A 74 11.15 7.35 -11.39
CA GLY A 74 11.11 8.50 -10.51
C GLY A 74 10.58 8.19 -9.12
N THR A 75 10.36 9.26 -8.36
CA THR A 75 9.84 9.18 -7.00
C THR A 75 8.30 9.19 -7.01
N TYR A 76 7.71 8.28 -6.27
CA TYR A 76 6.28 8.18 -6.04
C TYR A 76 5.98 8.22 -4.55
N ILE A 77 4.79 8.71 -4.20
CA ILE A 77 4.29 8.72 -2.84
C ILE A 77 3.24 7.64 -2.72
N TYR A 78 3.30 6.83 -1.67
CA TYR A 78 2.19 5.94 -1.33
C TYR A 78 1.53 6.39 -0.03
N ARG A 79 0.25 6.06 0.08
CA ARG A 79 -0.57 6.21 1.28
C ARG A 79 -1.32 4.92 1.52
N ILE A 80 -1.19 4.42 2.73
CA ILE A 80 -1.97 3.29 3.23
C ILE A 80 -2.98 3.84 4.22
N ILE A 81 -4.23 3.41 4.08
CA ILE A 81 -5.32 3.68 5.00
C ILE A 81 -5.87 2.32 5.46
N VAL A 82 -5.97 2.13 6.77
CA VAL A 82 -6.57 0.93 7.35
C VAL A 82 -7.74 1.33 8.21
N ARG A 83 -8.90 0.72 7.96
CA ARG A 83 -10.12 0.92 8.74
C ARG A 83 -10.58 -0.43 9.27
N SER A 84 -10.61 -0.57 10.58
CA SER A 84 -11.00 -1.78 11.27
C SER A 84 -12.46 -1.69 11.70
N SER A 85 -13.17 -2.81 11.76
CA SER A 85 -14.56 -2.87 12.22
C SER A 85 -14.73 -2.46 13.70
N ASP A 86 -13.65 -2.49 14.48
CA ASP A 86 -13.62 -2.01 15.87
C ASP A 86 -13.50 -0.48 16.01
N GLY A 87 -13.63 0.26 14.89
CA GLY A 87 -13.53 1.71 14.85
C GLY A 87 -12.11 2.25 14.67
N THR A 88 -11.08 1.39 14.69
CA THR A 88 -9.70 1.85 14.51
C THR A 88 -9.45 2.32 13.07
N ASN A 89 -8.98 3.55 12.90
CA ASN A 89 -8.56 4.10 11.61
C ASN A 89 -7.11 4.56 11.69
N GLN A 90 -6.29 4.12 10.75
CA GLN A 90 -4.87 4.48 10.67
C GLN A 90 -4.49 4.89 9.25
N LYS A 91 -3.56 5.83 9.17
CA LYS A 91 -3.02 6.33 7.90
C LYS A 91 -1.50 6.40 7.98
N VAL A 92 -0.84 5.74 7.05
CA VAL A 92 0.62 5.76 6.91
C VAL A 92 0.97 6.23 5.51
N SER A 93 2.04 7.00 5.36
CA SER A 93 2.51 7.45 4.05
C SER A 93 4.02 7.29 3.96
N GLY A 94 4.51 7.09 2.75
CA GLY A 94 5.94 6.96 2.48
C GLY A 94 6.27 7.28 1.04
N LYS A 95 7.57 7.25 0.74
CA LYS A 95 8.09 7.49 -0.61
C LYS A 95 8.71 6.21 -1.14
N MET A 96 8.63 6.02 -2.45
CA MET A 96 9.30 4.94 -3.15
C MET A 96 9.94 5.45 -4.42
N ILE A 97 10.99 4.76 -4.85
CA ILE A 97 11.74 5.08 -6.06
C ILE A 97 11.53 3.93 -7.05
N MET A 98 11.08 4.27 -8.25
CA MET A 98 10.98 3.35 -9.38
C MET A 98 12.08 3.67 -10.38
N PHE A 99 12.78 2.65 -10.86
CA PHE A 99 13.78 2.75 -11.93
C PHE A 99 13.20 2.40 -13.30
#